data_AF-A0A7V8RWU7-F1
#
_entry.id   AF-A0A7V8RWU7-F1
#
_cell.length_a   1.000
_cell.length_b   1.000
_cell.length_c   1.000
_cell.angle_alpha   90.00
_cell.angle_beta   90.00
_cell.angle_gamma   90.00
#
_symmetry.space_group_name_H-M   'P 1'
#
loop_
_entity.id
_entity.type
_entity.pdbx_description
1 polymer ?
#
loop_
_entity_poly.entity_id
_entity_poly.type
_entity_poly.pdbx_seq_one_letter_code
_entity_poly.pdbx_strand_id
1 'polypeptide(L)'
;MFDSSSVTVESAGISPLATLAFAPRPELRSLALELPVLPMALAPESRTSWGRLAFDILADVHEWLRPLHQLIQTSGTLEPITGYLDEHPRTGRSSRQLAADIQRVIGSIDPADPYLRETLTTLVQDAWSAAVDRFESDHLPAFRPPDAEQQLTDLAAAIAQIRVMALSLRADEHRGFADALSAMLTEIGFPVGQRDLVLESVASGEPIDLTPLSTPPADIESED
;
A
#
# COMPACT_ATOMS: atom_id res chain seq x y z
N MET A 1 -46.45 -25.20 -9.47
CA MET A 1 -45.91 -24.64 -8.21
C MET A 1 -44.41 -24.71 -8.38
N PHE A 2 -43.82 -23.65 -8.92
CA PHE A 2 -42.39 -23.62 -9.25
C PHE A 2 -41.68 -22.86 -8.14
N ASP A 3 -40.78 -23.55 -7.44
CA ASP A 3 -39.82 -22.93 -6.52
C ASP A 3 -38.84 -22.08 -7.35
N SER A 4 -38.93 -20.76 -7.17
CA SER A 4 -37.91 -19.82 -7.64
C SER A 4 -37.10 -19.36 -6.44
N SER A 5 -36.20 -20.23 -5.97
CA SER A 5 -35.05 -19.81 -5.16
C SER A 5 -33.85 -19.66 -6.10
N SER A 6 -33.73 -18.51 -6.74
CA SER A 6 -32.47 -18.07 -7.32
C SER A 6 -31.58 -17.61 -6.17
N VAL A 7 -30.79 -18.53 -5.61
CA VAL A 7 -29.64 -18.18 -4.80
C VAL A 7 -28.59 -17.65 -5.76
N THR A 8 -28.58 -16.32 -5.97
CA THR A 8 -27.43 -15.64 -6.54
C THR A 8 -26.35 -15.68 -5.46
N VAL A 9 -25.43 -16.64 -5.56
CA VAL A 9 -24.14 -16.55 -4.87
C VAL A 9 -23.36 -15.46 -5.61
N GLU A 10 -23.70 -14.20 -5.34
CA GLU A 10 -22.86 -13.07 -5.74
C GLU A 10 -21.56 -13.17 -4.95
N SER A 11 -20.46 -13.22 -5.70
CA SER A 11 -19.07 -13.35 -5.27
C SER A 11 -18.79 -12.84 -3.86
N ALA A 12 -18.44 -13.76 -2.94
CA ALA A 12 -17.97 -13.46 -1.58
C ALA A 12 -16.55 -12.84 -1.57
N GLY A 13 -16.28 -11.90 -2.48
CA GLY A 13 -15.00 -11.26 -2.68
C GLY A 13 -15.16 -9.74 -2.72
N ILE A 14 -14.07 -9.04 -2.40
CA ILE A 14 -14.01 -7.59 -2.45
C ILE A 14 -14.25 -7.11 -3.89
N SER A 15 -15.04 -6.06 -4.09
CA SER A 15 -15.28 -5.53 -5.42
C SER A 15 -13.98 -5.03 -6.07
N PRO A 16 -13.86 -5.05 -7.41
CA PRO A 16 -12.68 -4.53 -8.09
C PRO A 16 -12.39 -3.05 -7.76
N LEU A 17 -13.44 -2.27 -7.52
CA LEU A 17 -13.33 -0.86 -7.16
C LEU A 17 -12.82 -0.67 -5.73
N ALA A 18 -13.36 -1.42 -4.76
CA ALA A 18 -12.84 -1.41 -3.39
C ALA A 18 -11.39 -1.89 -3.37
N THR A 19 -11.07 -2.94 -4.12
CA THR A 19 -9.68 -3.43 -4.30
C THR A 19 -8.78 -2.31 -4.82
N LEU A 20 -9.20 -1.55 -5.83
CA LEU A 20 -8.41 -0.46 -6.39
C LEU A 20 -8.26 0.75 -5.43
N ALA A 21 -9.34 1.12 -4.73
CA ALA A 21 -9.34 2.24 -3.79
C ALA A 21 -8.36 2.00 -2.64
N PHE A 22 -8.40 0.79 -2.07
CA PHE A 22 -7.63 0.40 -0.90
C PHE A 22 -6.31 -0.32 -1.22
N ALA A 23 -6.00 -0.53 -2.51
CA ALA A 23 -4.75 -1.13 -2.96
C ALA A 23 -3.53 -0.44 -2.36
N PRO A 24 -2.47 -1.20 -2.02
CA PRO A 24 -1.19 -0.63 -1.65
C PRO A 24 -0.70 0.42 -2.63
N ARG A 25 0.04 1.38 -2.10
CA ARG A 25 0.68 2.44 -2.85
C ARG A 25 1.98 1.88 -3.46
N PRO A 26 2.36 2.26 -4.70
CA PRO A 26 3.57 1.75 -5.33
C PRO A 26 4.84 2.03 -4.50
N GLU A 27 4.83 3.11 -3.73
CA GLU A 27 5.91 3.50 -2.80
C GLU A 27 6.12 2.48 -1.68
N LEU A 28 5.12 1.64 -1.37
CA LEU A 28 5.30 0.52 -0.45
C LEU A 28 6.41 -0.42 -0.94
N ARG A 29 6.50 -0.65 -2.26
CA ARG A 29 7.54 -1.51 -2.83
C ARG A 29 8.84 -0.74 -3.03
N SER A 30 8.78 0.47 -3.57
CA SER A 30 9.98 1.19 -4.03
C SER A 30 10.70 1.99 -2.95
N LEU A 31 10.01 2.49 -1.92
CA LEU A 31 10.59 3.44 -0.96
C LEU A 31 10.52 2.98 0.50
N ALA A 32 9.76 1.94 0.82
CA ALA A 32 9.54 1.56 2.22
C ALA A 32 10.83 1.29 3.00
N LEU A 33 11.84 0.65 2.41
CA LEU A 33 13.12 0.36 3.08
C LEU A 33 13.97 1.62 3.36
N GLU A 34 13.66 2.75 2.72
CA GLU A 34 14.29 4.04 3.00
C GLU A 34 13.61 4.77 4.17
N LEU A 35 12.37 4.42 4.47
CA LEU A 35 11.59 5.05 5.53
C LEU A 35 12.02 4.50 6.91
N PRO A 36 12.17 5.37 7.92
CA PRO A 36 12.56 4.93 9.27
C PRO A 36 11.46 4.10 9.96
N VAL A 37 10.20 4.35 9.62
CA VAL A 37 9.03 3.62 10.09
C VAL A 37 8.16 3.34 8.88
N LEU A 38 7.56 2.16 8.79
CA LEU A 38 6.62 1.80 7.73
C LEU A 38 5.26 2.50 7.97
N PRO A 39 4.87 3.51 7.18
CA PRO A 39 3.61 4.19 7.39
C PRO A 39 2.46 3.37 6.81
N MET A 40 1.42 3.17 7.63
CA MET A 40 0.19 2.47 7.24
C MET A 40 -0.55 3.15 6.06
N ALA A 41 -0.27 4.43 5.81
CA ALA A 41 -0.74 5.17 4.65
C ALA A 41 -0.36 4.54 3.30
N LEU A 42 0.72 3.75 3.26
CA LEU A 42 1.15 3.02 2.06
C LEU A 42 0.33 1.75 1.77
N ALA A 43 -0.47 1.29 2.73
CA ALA A 43 -1.37 0.15 2.56
C ALA A 43 -2.75 0.51 3.13
N PRO A 44 -3.56 1.31 2.41
CA PRO A 44 -4.77 1.92 2.97
C PRO A 44 -5.79 0.95 3.56
N GLU A 45 -5.89 -0.27 3.04
CA GLU A 45 -6.73 -1.36 3.59
C GLU A 45 -6.39 -1.67 5.06
N SER A 46 -5.16 -1.42 5.47
CA SER A 46 -4.66 -1.64 6.84
C SER A 46 -5.28 -0.70 7.88
N ARG A 47 -6.08 0.28 7.45
CA ARG A 47 -6.88 1.15 8.35
C ARG A 47 -8.06 0.42 8.98
N THR A 48 -8.43 -0.73 8.44
CA THR A 48 -9.39 -1.64 9.07
C THR A 48 -8.73 -2.40 10.23
N SER A 49 -9.53 -2.88 11.18
CA SER A 49 -9.01 -3.64 12.33
C SER A 49 -8.32 -4.95 11.92
N TRP A 50 -8.83 -5.61 10.88
CA TRP A 50 -8.28 -6.86 10.35
C TRP A 50 -7.11 -6.63 9.40
N GLY A 51 -7.16 -5.59 8.55
CA GLY A 51 -6.05 -5.23 7.67
C GLY A 51 -4.80 -4.82 8.47
N ARG A 52 -5.00 -4.20 9.63
CA ARG A 52 -3.92 -3.90 10.58
C ARG A 52 -3.15 -5.15 11.02
N LEU A 53 -3.82 -6.28 11.24
CA LEU A 53 -3.16 -7.53 11.63
C LEU A 53 -2.21 -8.04 10.53
N ALA A 54 -2.64 -7.95 9.27
CA ALA A 54 -1.77 -8.26 8.13
C ALA A 54 -0.59 -7.29 8.03
N PHE A 55 -0.84 -6.01 8.29
CA PHE A 55 0.17 -4.97 8.23
C PHE A 55 1.21 -5.10 9.34
N ASP A 56 0.82 -5.47 10.55
CA ASP A 56 1.75 -5.68 11.67
C ASP A 56 2.78 -6.77 11.31
N ILE A 57 2.38 -7.83 10.59
CA ILE A 57 3.31 -8.85 10.06
C ILE A 57 4.27 -8.24 9.03
N LEU A 58 3.79 -7.35 8.15
CA LEU A 58 4.64 -6.66 7.16
C LEU A 58 5.58 -5.66 7.83
N ALA A 59 5.12 -4.94 8.85
CA ALA A 59 5.91 -4.00 9.65
C ALA A 59 7.03 -4.74 10.40
N ASP A 60 6.73 -5.89 11.00
CA ASP A 60 7.74 -6.79 11.57
C ASP A 60 8.81 -7.15 10.53
N VAL A 61 8.43 -7.42 9.29
CA VAL A 61 9.39 -7.69 8.20
C VAL A 61 10.26 -6.46 7.88
N HIS A 62 9.62 -5.29 7.77
CA HIS A 62 10.30 -4.01 7.55
C HIS A 62 11.32 -3.69 8.64
N GLU A 63 10.95 -3.85 9.91
CA GLU A 63 11.83 -3.57 11.06
C GLU A 63 13.13 -4.37 11.03
N TRP A 64 13.11 -5.56 10.44
CA TRP A 64 14.31 -6.39 10.28
C TRP A 64 15.08 -6.11 8.98
N LEU A 65 14.39 -5.86 7.87
CA LEU A 65 15.04 -5.63 6.58
C LEU A 65 15.62 -4.23 6.46
N ARG A 66 14.98 -3.21 7.04
CA ARG A 66 15.43 -1.81 6.92
C ARG A 66 16.82 -1.58 7.50
N PRO A 67 17.14 -2.01 8.74
CA PRO A 67 18.50 -1.87 9.27
C PRO A 67 19.54 -2.60 8.41
N LEU A 68 19.22 -3.82 7.94
CA LEU A 68 20.08 -4.59 7.04
C LEU A 68 20.34 -3.85 5.73
N HIS A 69 19.29 -3.29 5.11
CA HIS A 69 19.38 -2.47 3.92
C HIS A 69 20.31 -1.27 4.13
N GLN A 70 20.15 -0.55 5.24
CA GLN A 70 21.01 0.58 5.58
C GLN A 70 22.46 0.18 5.82
N LEU A 71 22.70 -0.96 6.50
CA LEU A 71 24.05 -1.48 6.69
C LEU A 71 24.71 -1.82 5.34
N ILE A 72 23.96 -2.40 4.41
CA ILE A 72 24.45 -2.68 3.04
C ILE A 72 24.77 -1.38 2.30
N GLN A 73 23.98 -0.32 2.45
CA GLN A 73 24.24 0.95 1.76
C GLN A 73 25.39 1.77 2.37
N THR A 74 25.56 1.73 3.70
CA THR A 74 26.40 2.70 4.42
C THR A 74 27.68 2.12 5.03
N SER A 75 27.73 0.81 5.30
CA SER A 75 28.90 0.22 5.94
C SER A 75 30.09 0.21 4.99
N GLY A 76 31.27 0.62 5.46
CA GLY A 76 32.50 0.52 4.67
C GLY A 76 33.04 -0.91 4.55
N THR A 77 32.55 -1.84 5.38
CA THR A 77 33.01 -3.24 5.42
C THR A 77 31.82 -4.20 5.54
N LEU A 78 32.08 -5.51 5.48
CA LEU A 78 31.03 -6.56 5.46
C LEU A 78 30.70 -7.11 6.86
N GLU A 79 31.59 -6.93 7.83
CA GLU A 79 31.43 -7.43 9.20
C GLU A 79 30.16 -6.91 9.90
N PRO A 80 29.74 -5.64 9.75
CA PRO A 80 28.47 -5.18 10.34
C PRO A 80 27.25 -5.90 9.76
N ILE A 81 27.31 -6.31 8.49
CA ILE A 81 26.22 -7.02 7.80
C ILE A 81 26.11 -8.44 8.36
N THR A 82 27.23 -9.15 8.46
CA THR A 82 27.25 -10.51 9.02
C THR A 82 26.90 -10.50 10.52
N GLY A 83 27.44 -9.55 11.28
CA GLY A 83 27.13 -9.38 12.69
C GLY A 83 25.65 -9.13 12.93
N TYR A 84 25.01 -8.29 12.11
CA TYR A 84 23.56 -8.07 12.20
C TYR A 84 22.75 -9.35 11.99
N LEU A 85 23.10 -10.16 10.97
CA LEU A 85 22.41 -11.42 10.68
C LEU A 85 22.55 -12.44 11.82
N ASP A 86 23.70 -12.47 12.48
CA ASP A 86 23.98 -13.36 13.61
C ASP A 86 23.27 -12.89 14.90
N GLU A 87 23.23 -11.58 15.15
CA GLU A 87 22.61 -10.97 16.33
C GLU A 87 21.08 -10.94 16.25
N HIS A 88 20.51 -10.86 15.04
CA HIS A 88 19.08 -10.76 14.80
C HIS A 88 18.56 -11.93 13.96
N PRO A 89 18.67 -13.18 14.45
CA PRO A 89 18.24 -14.35 13.70
C PRO A 89 16.72 -14.38 13.59
N ARG A 90 16.22 -14.52 12.36
CA ARG A 90 14.80 -14.80 12.11
C ARG A 90 14.57 -16.29 11.88
N THR A 91 13.51 -16.81 12.48
CA THR A 91 13.13 -18.24 12.40
C THR A 91 12.34 -18.58 11.13
N GLY A 92 11.71 -17.58 10.52
CA GLY A 92 10.95 -17.72 9.28
C GLY A 92 11.79 -18.28 8.13
N ARG A 93 11.22 -19.21 7.35
CA ARG A 93 11.93 -19.88 6.25
C ARG A 93 12.52 -18.90 5.24
N SER A 94 11.75 -17.90 4.82
CA SER A 94 12.21 -16.88 3.86
C SER A 94 13.34 -16.01 4.40
N SER A 95 13.26 -15.59 5.67
CA SER A 95 14.33 -14.82 6.31
C SER A 95 15.62 -15.63 6.48
N ARG A 96 15.51 -16.92 6.83
CA ARG A 96 16.68 -17.83 6.89
C ARG A 96 17.32 -18.02 5.52
N GLN A 97 16.49 -18.15 4.47
CA GLN A 97 16.98 -18.26 3.10
C GLN A 97 17.72 -16.98 2.69
N LEU A 98 17.15 -15.80 2.94
CA LEU A 98 17.82 -14.52 2.67
C LEU A 98 19.16 -14.40 3.40
N ALA A 99 19.20 -14.72 4.70
CA ALA A 99 20.44 -14.67 5.48
C ALA A 99 21.52 -15.60 4.90
N ALA A 100 21.13 -16.83 4.54
CA ALA A 100 22.03 -17.78 3.88
C ALA A 100 22.51 -17.30 2.51
N ASP A 101 21.63 -16.68 1.71
CA ASP A 101 21.98 -16.12 0.41
C ASP A 101 22.95 -14.94 0.53
N ILE A 102 22.74 -14.05 1.50
CA ILE A 102 23.67 -12.95 1.80
C ILE A 102 25.03 -13.50 2.24
N GLN A 103 25.06 -14.45 3.18
CA GLN A 103 26.31 -15.07 3.64
C GLN A 103 27.05 -15.78 2.50
N ARG A 104 26.32 -16.48 1.63
CA ARG A 104 26.88 -17.13 0.44
C ARG A 104 27.50 -16.11 -0.51
N VAL A 105 26.80 -15.02 -0.79
CA VAL A 105 27.29 -13.94 -1.67
C VAL A 105 28.57 -13.34 -1.09
N ILE A 106 28.56 -12.97 0.20
CA ILE A 106 29.73 -12.44 0.92
C ILE A 106 30.92 -13.42 0.88
N GLY A 107 30.69 -14.72 1.03
CA GLY A 107 31.75 -15.74 1.01
C GLY A 107 32.26 -16.10 -0.39
N SER A 108 31.57 -15.67 -1.45
CA SER A 108 31.86 -16.09 -2.83
C SER A 108 32.43 -14.99 -3.73
N ILE A 109 32.27 -13.73 -3.34
CA ILE A 109 32.69 -12.55 -4.12
C ILE A 109 33.81 -11.83 -3.36
N ASP A 110 34.79 -11.30 -4.11
CA ASP A 110 35.83 -10.45 -3.52
C ASP A 110 35.18 -9.24 -2.83
N PRO A 111 35.50 -8.94 -1.56
CA PRO A 111 34.99 -7.75 -0.87
C PRO A 111 35.28 -6.42 -1.59
N ALA A 112 36.30 -6.39 -2.46
CA ALA A 112 36.63 -5.24 -3.30
C ALA A 112 35.83 -5.16 -4.61
N ASP A 113 34.98 -6.16 -4.91
CA ASP A 113 34.15 -6.18 -6.11
C ASP A 113 33.08 -5.06 -6.04
N PRO A 114 33.03 -4.16 -7.04
CA PRO A 114 32.06 -3.07 -7.07
C PRO A 114 30.60 -3.54 -7.12
N TYR A 115 30.32 -4.76 -7.60
CA TYR A 115 28.96 -5.28 -7.75
C TYR A 115 28.43 -6.03 -6.52
N LEU A 116 29.28 -6.31 -5.52
CA LEU A 116 28.87 -7.02 -4.31
C LEU A 116 27.73 -6.29 -3.59
N ARG A 117 27.87 -4.98 -3.41
CA ARG A 117 26.89 -4.14 -2.70
C ARG A 117 25.56 -4.05 -3.44
N GLU A 118 25.61 -3.90 -4.76
CA GLU A 118 24.43 -3.92 -5.62
C GLU A 118 23.70 -5.27 -5.50
N THR A 119 24.44 -6.38 -5.57
CA THR A 119 23.88 -7.74 -5.42
C THR A 119 23.17 -7.92 -4.08
N LEU A 120 23.81 -7.49 -2.98
CA LEU A 120 23.22 -7.56 -1.64
C LEU A 120 21.98 -6.68 -1.51
N THR A 121 22.00 -5.49 -2.11
CA THR A 121 20.85 -4.57 -2.11
C THR A 121 19.67 -5.19 -2.84
N THR A 122 19.90 -5.78 -4.01
CA THR A 122 18.88 -6.51 -4.78
C THR A 122 18.29 -7.66 -3.99
N LEU A 123 19.10 -8.48 -3.30
CA LEU A 123 18.57 -9.57 -2.46
C LEU A 123 17.62 -9.07 -1.37
N VAL A 124 17.95 -7.97 -0.72
CA VAL A 124 17.10 -7.38 0.33
C VAL A 124 15.83 -6.76 -0.26
N GLN A 125 15.94 -6.08 -1.40
CA GLN A 125 14.79 -5.50 -2.11
C GLN A 125 13.84 -6.57 -2.65
N ASP A 126 14.37 -7.69 -3.15
CA ASP A 126 13.58 -8.84 -3.59
C ASP A 126 12.86 -9.49 -2.41
N ALA A 127 13.54 -9.64 -1.28
CA ALA A 127 12.93 -10.16 -0.06
C ALA A 127 11.81 -9.25 0.47
N TRP A 128 11.99 -7.93 0.38
CA TRP A 128 10.93 -6.97 0.70
C TRP A 128 9.76 -7.08 -0.26
N SER A 129 10.01 -7.12 -1.57
CA SER A 129 8.97 -7.27 -2.60
C SER A 129 8.17 -8.55 -2.40
N ALA A 130 8.82 -9.67 -2.10
CA ALA A 130 8.17 -10.94 -1.79
C ALA A 130 7.41 -10.92 -0.44
N ALA A 131 7.76 -10.03 0.49
CA ALA A 131 6.97 -9.81 1.70
C ALA A 131 5.70 -9.01 1.40
N VAL A 132 5.80 -7.99 0.53
CA VAL A 132 4.65 -7.22 0.04
C VAL A 132 3.69 -8.12 -0.76
N ASP A 133 4.20 -9.01 -1.61
CA ASP A 133 3.38 -9.98 -2.35
C ASP A 133 2.57 -10.89 -1.41
N ARG A 134 3.21 -11.40 -0.34
CA ARG A 134 2.53 -12.23 0.67
C ARG A 134 1.53 -11.42 1.49
N PHE A 135 1.84 -10.16 1.79
CA PHE A 135 0.88 -9.26 2.43
C PHE A 135 -0.40 -9.12 1.60
N GLU A 136 -0.25 -8.85 0.30
CA GLU A 136 -1.37 -8.66 -0.64
C GLU A 136 -2.15 -9.95 -0.94
N SER A 137 -1.43 -11.05 -1.18
CA SER A 137 -2.01 -12.27 -1.75
C SER A 137 -2.41 -13.31 -0.70
N ASP A 138 -1.74 -13.31 0.46
CA ASP A 138 -1.95 -14.33 1.49
C ASP A 138 -2.55 -13.73 2.75
N HIS A 139 -1.90 -12.72 3.34
CA HIS A 139 -2.26 -12.22 4.67
C HIS A 139 -3.56 -11.40 4.65
N LEU A 140 -3.69 -10.40 3.77
CA LEU A 140 -4.92 -9.59 3.69
C LEU A 140 -6.16 -10.49 3.47
N PRO A 141 -6.19 -11.38 2.46
CA PRO A 141 -7.31 -12.30 2.27
C PRO A 141 -7.59 -13.20 3.48
N ALA A 142 -6.56 -13.69 4.17
CA ALA A 142 -6.72 -14.57 5.32
C ALA A 142 -7.36 -13.89 6.55
N PHE A 143 -7.14 -12.58 6.73
CA PHE A 143 -7.71 -11.83 7.85
C PHE A 143 -9.05 -11.16 7.54
N ARG A 144 -9.44 -11.04 6.26
CA ARG A 144 -10.71 -10.42 5.87
C ARG A 144 -11.91 -11.17 6.49
N PRO A 145 -12.77 -10.47 7.25
CA PRO A 145 -14.01 -11.07 7.72
C PRO A 145 -15.03 -11.22 6.57
N PRO A 146 -16.12 -12.00 6.75
CA PRO A 146 -17.13 -12.19 5.72
C PRO A 146 -17.81 -10.89 5.24
N ASP A 147 -17.84 -9.86 6.07
CA ASP A 147 -18.43 -8.54 5.81
C ASP A 147 -17.38 -7.50 5.38
N ALA A 148 -16.17 -7.92 5.00
CA ALA A 148 -15.07 -7.01 4.65
C ALA A 148 -15.43 -6.00 3.55
N GLU A 149 -16.21 -6.40 2.53
CA GLU A 149 -16.66 -5.49 1.47
C GLU A 149 -17.50 -4.35 2.04
N GLN A 150 -18.47 -4.66 2.92
CA GLN A 150 -19.32 -3.64 3.54
C GLN A 150 -18.48 -2.68 4.38
N GLN A 151 -17.52 -3.19 5.16
CA GLN A 151 -16.65 -2.34 5.97
C GLN A 151 -15.77 -1.41 5.11
N LEU A 152 -15.28 -1.87 3.95
CA LEU A 152 -14.52 -1.04 3.02
C LEU A 152 -15.40 0.02 2.35
N THR A 153 -16.64 -0.33 1.99
CA THR A 153 -17.63 0.61 1.47
C THR A 153 -17.97 1.69 2.48
N ASP A 154 -18.24 1.31 3.74
CA ASP A 154 -18.53 2.26 4.82
C ASP A 154 -17.34 3.20 5.09
N LEU A 155 -16.12 2.65 5.05
CA LEU A 155 -14.89 3.43 5.19
C LEU A 155 -14.70 4.40 4.02
N ALA A 156 -14.94 3.96 2.77
CA ALA A 156 -14.88 4.82 1.59
C ALA A 156 -15.91 5.96 1.69
N ALA A 157 -17.14 5.67 2.14
CA ALA A 157 -18.17 6.66 2.35
C ALA A 157 -17.78 7.70 3.42
N ALA A 158 -17.19 7.26 4.54
CA ALA A 158 -16.69 8.16 5.56
C ALA A 158 -15.58 9.08 5.02
N ILE A 159 -14.64 8.55 4.24
CA ILE A 159 -13.57 9.33 3.60
C ILE A 159 -14.16 10.36 2.62
N ALA A 160 -15.12 9.96 1.79
CA ALA A 160 -15.80 10.85 0.85
C ALA A 160 -16.54 11.98 1.58
N GLN A 161 -17.24 11.68 2.67
CA GLN A 161 -17.92 12.70 3.48
C GLN A 161 -16.95 13.72 4.09
N ILE A 162 -15.82 13.26 4.63
CA ILE A 162 -14.79 14.16 5.18
C ILE A 162 -14.24 15.10 4.09
N ARG A 163 -14.08 14.60 2.87
CA ARG A 163 -13.63 15.41 1.73
C ARG A 163 -14.63 16.47 1.34
N VAL A 164 -15.90 16.09 1.20
CA VAL A 164 -16.99 17.04 0.90
C VAL A 164 -17.02 18.14 1.97
N MET A 165 -16.91 17.77 3.24
CA MET A 165 -16.83 18.72 4.35
C MET A 165 -15.62 19.66 4.24
N ALA A 166 -14.43 19.14 3.91
CA ALA A 166 -13.23 19.96 3.71
C ALA A 166 -13.41 20.95 2.54
N LEU A 167 -14.06 20.54 1.45
CA LEU A 167 -14.37 21.41 0.32
C LEU A 167 -15.39 22.49 0.68
N SER A 168 -16.48 22.14 1.37
CA SER A 168 -17.47 23.10 1.86
C SER A 168 -16.85 24.14 2.80
N LEU A 169 -16.03 23.69 3.77
CA LEU A 169 -15.31 24.60 4.67
C LEU A 169 -14.37 25.54 3.91
N ARG A 170 -13.74 25.08 2.83
CA ARG A 170 -12.89 25.95 1.99
C ARG A 170 -13.72 26.98 1.22
N ALA A 171 -14.90 26.60 0.73
CA ALA A 171 -15.84 27.50 0.06
C ALA A 171 -16.38 28.58 1.02
N ASP A 172 -16.61 28.22 2.28
CA ASP A 172 -17.05 29.11 3.37
C ASP A 172 -15.88 29.89 4.02
N GLU A 173 -14.71 29.95 3.38
CA GLU A 173 -13.49 30.63 3.84
C GLU A 173 -12.87 30.11 5.15
N HIS A 174 -13.32 28.97 5.68
CA HIS A 174 -12.75 28.26 6.83
C HIS A 174 -11.51 27.42 6.46
N ARG A 175 -10.50 28.05 5.86
CA ARG A 175 -9.32 27.38 5.28
C ARG A 175 -8.54 26.52 6.28
N GLY A 176 -8.34 26.99 7.51
CA GLY A 176 -7.58 26.25 8.52
C GLY A 176 -8.17 24.88 8.87
N PHE A 177 -9.50 24.79 8.94
CA PHE A 177 -10.19 23.50 9.19
C PHE A 177 -10.18 22.61 7.95
N ALA A 178 -10.40 23.19 6.76
CA ALA A 178 -10.31 22.45 5.50
C ALA A 178 -8.91 21.83 5.30
N ASP A 179 -7.85 22.57 5.62
CA ASP A 179 -6.47 22.10 5.50
C ASP A 179 -6.17 21.02 6.56
N ALA A 180 -6.68 21.15 7.78
CA ALA A 180 -6.56 20.12 8.81
C ALA A 180 -7.23 18.80 8.41
N LEU A 181 -8.44 18.84 7.84
CA LEU A 181 -9.12 17.64 7.33
C LEU A 181 -8.37 17.01 6.15
N SER A 182 -7.84 17.84 5.24
CA SER A 182 -7.04 17.37 4.10
C SER A 182 -5.73 16.71 4.55
N ALA A 183 -5.08 17.27 5.57
CA ALA A 183 -3.87 16.72 6.18
C ALA A 183 -4.17 15.37 6.86
N MET A 184 -5.25 15.30 7.64
CA MET A 184 -5.71 14.05 8.27
C MET A 184 -5.95 12.95 7.22
N LEU A 185 -6.65 13.26 6.12
CA LEU A 185 -6.87 12.29 5.04
C LEU A 185 -5.57 11.83 4.37
N THR A 186 -4.61 12.74 4.21
CA THR A 186 -3.27 12.40 3.69
C THR A 186 -2.53 11.47 4.64
N GLU A 187 -2.54 11.76 5.94
CA GLU A 187 -1.94 10.90 6.98
C GLU A 187 -2.55 9.51 7.01
N ILE A 188 -3.85 9.39 6.68
CA ILE A 188 -4.51 8.08 6.61
C ILE A 188 -4.31 7.31 5.30
N GLY A 189 -3.59 7.88 4.33
CA GLY A 189 -3.30 7.25 3.05
C GLY A 189 -4.29 7.58 1.93
N PHE A 190 -5.08 8.63 2.09
CA PHE A 190 -6.07 9.12 1.14
C PHE A 190 -5.84 10.59 0.75
N PRO A 191 -4.65 10.96 0.24
CA PRO A 191 -4.42 12.31 -0.28
C PRO A 191 -5.44 12.62 -1.38
N VAL A 192 -5.83 13.88 -1.48
CA VAL A 192 -6.73 14.38 -2.55
C VAL A 192 -6.05 14.16 -3.91
N GLY A 193 -6.75 13.56 -4.88
CA GLY A 193 -6.22 13.33 -6.22
C GLY A 193 -6.80 12.12 -6.98
N GLN A 194 -5.93 11.34 -7.63
CA GLN A 194 -6.31 10.39 -8.68
C GLN A 194 -7.18 9.19 -8.25
N ARG A 195 -7.37 8.93 -6.96
CA ARG A 195 -8.26 7.86 -6.46
C ARG A 195 -9.63 8.40 -5.99
N ASP A 196 -9.91 9.68 -6.18
CA ASP A 196 -11.09 10.32 -5.63
C ASP A 196 -12.37 9.80 -6.29
N LEU A 197 -12.38 9.70 -7.62
CA LEU A 197 -13.48 9.10 -8.38
C LEU A 197 -13.70 7.63 -8.04
N VAL A 198 -12.64 6.89 -7.74
CA VAL A 198 -12.72 5.48 -7.35
C VAL A 198 -13.33 5.36 -5.95
N LEU A 199 -12.92 6.20 -4.99
CA LEU A 199 -13.47 6.22 -3.64
C LEU A 199 -14.94 6.66 -3.61
N GLU A 200 -15.31 7.65 -4.42
CA GLU A 200 -16.70 8.10 -4.56
C GLU A 200 -17.59 7.01 -5.16
N SER A 201 -17.10 6.31 -6.19
CA SER A 201 -17.79 5.18 -6.81
C SER A 201 -17.96 3.99 -5.86
N VAL A 202 -16.94 3.68 -5.04
CA VAL A 202 -17.07 2.67 -3.97
C VAL A 202 -18.10 3.11 -2.93
N ALA A 203 -18.09 4.38 -2.52
CA ALA A 203 -18.98 4.92 -1.51
C ALA A 203 -20.46 4.97 -1.95
N SER A 204 -20.72 5.31 -3.22
CA SER A 204 -22.08 5.43 -3.76
C SER A 204 -22.62 4.13 -4.34
N GLY A 205 -21.75 3.18 -4.69
CA GLY A 205 -22.09 2.00 -5.48
C GLY A 205 -22.39 2.32 -6.95
N GLU A 206 -22.23 3.57 -7.39
CA GLU A 206 -22.42 3.97 -8.78
C GLU A 206 -21.15 3.71 -9.60
N PRO A 207 -21.24 3.23 -10.85
CA PRO A 207 -20.07 2.97 -11.68
C PRO A 207 -19.30 4.26 -11.99
N ILE A 208 -17.97 4.16 -12.08
CA ILE A 208 -17.11 5.27 -12.52
C ILE A 208 -17.48 5.65 -13.96
N ASP A 209 -17.94 6.87 -14.17
CA ASP A 209 -18.05 7.44 -15.51
C ASP A 209 -16.64 7.83 -16.01
N LEU A 210 -16.08 6.99 -16.89
CA LEU A 210 -14.78 7.20 -17.51
C LEU A 210 -14.88 8.08 -18.76
N THR A 211 -16.04 8.67 -19.07
CA THR A 211 -16.09 9.63 -20.16
C THR A 211 -15.18 10.81 -19.83
N PRO A 212 -14.15 11.08 -20.65
CA PRO A 212 -13.38 12.31 -20.48
C PRO A 212 -14.36 13.47 -20.58
N LEU A 213 -14.28 14.43 -19.64
CA LEU A 213 -14.95 15.72 -19.72
C LEU A 213 -14.80 16.20 -21.15
N SER A 214 -15.88 16.07 -21.93
CA SER A 214 -15.85 16.39 -23.34
C SER A 214 -15.45 17.85 -23.43
N THR A 215 -14.42 18.10 -24.23
CA THR A 215 -14.01 19.44 -24.65
C THR A 215 -15.26 20.24 -24.95
N PRO A 216 -15.44 21.45 -24.38
CA PRO A 216 -16.63 22.25 -24.66
C PRO A 216 -16.80 22.39 -26.18
N PRO A 217 -18.04 22.33 -26.70
CA PRO A 217 -18.28 22.42 -28.13
C PRO A 217 -17.69 23.74 -28.62
N ALA A 218 -16.84 23.65 -29.64
CA ALA A 218 -16.37 24.79 -30.40
C ALA A 218 -17.51 25.26 -31.30
N ASP A 219 -18.49 25.95 -30.71
CA ASP A 219 -19.35 26.89 -31.43
C ASP A 219 -18.81 28.28 -31.03
N ILE A 220 -18.39 29.12 -31.95
CA ILE A 220 -19.30 29.95 -32.74
C ILE A 220 -18.61 30.33 -34.07
N GLU A 221 -19.34 30.11 -35.16
CA GLU A 221 -19.16 30.73 -36.47
C GLU A 221 -19.04 32.25 -36.34
N SER A 222 -18.11 32.87 -37.08
CA SER A 222 -18.27 34.26 -37.49
C SER A 222 -18.03 34.31 -38.98
N GLU A 223 -19.15 34.36 -39.70
CA GLU A 223 -19.23 34.93 -41.04
C GLU A 223 -18.73 36.38 -40.99
N ASP A 224 -17.77 36.70 -41.85
CA ASP A 224 -17.68 37.97 -42.59
C ASP A 224 -16.86 37.74 -43.87
#